data_AF-A0A969S2R2-F1
#
_entry.id   AF-A0A969S2R2-F1
#
_cell.length_a   1.000
_cell.length_b   1.000
_cell.length_c   1.000
_cell.angle_alpha   90.00
_cell.angle_beta   90.00
_cell.angle_gamma   90.00
#
_symmetry.space_group_name_H-M   'P 1'
#
loop_
_entity.id
_entity.type
_entity.pdbx_description
1 polymer ?
#
loop_
_entity_poly.entity_id
_entity_poly.type
_entity_poly.pdbx_seq_one_letter_code
_entity_poly.pdbx_strand_id
1 'polypeptide(L)'
;MKFCESPDRSLWLHPMLLFLWVILGTVLRFTLLDSKPPWNDELATLVFSLGNSLQHIPLNQPIALDTLLAPLQPNPANTSGDVVHRLLTESTHPPLYFILTHEWLKFSPASRV
;
A
#
# COMPACT_ATOMS: atom_id res chain seq x y z
N MET A 1 -62.93 -3.30 1.81
CA MET A 1 -61.85 -3.60 2.77
C MET A 1 -60.54 -3.31 2.06
N LYS A 2 -59.92 -2.14 2.31
CA LYS A 2 -58.65 -1.73 1.66
C LYS A 2 -57.50 -2.23 2.52
N PHE A 3 -56.66 -3.12 1.98
CA PHE A 3 -55.34 -3.41 2.56
C PHE A 3 -54.48 -2.16 2.38
N CYS A 4 -54.12 -1.52 3.49
CA CYS A 4 -53.09 -0.50 3.52
C CYS A 4 -51.79 -1.23 3.82
N GLU A 5 -51.03 -1.61 2.78
CA GLU A 5 -49.65 -2.06 2.99
C GLU A 5 -48.81 -0.83 3.34
N SER A 6 -48.26 -0.82 4.55
CA SER A 6 -47.23 0.15 4.93
C SER A 6 -45.96 -0.16 4.15
N PRO A 7 -45.30 0.81 3.50
CA PRO A 7 -44.04 0.54 2.84
C PRO A 7 -43.03 0.03 3.88
N ASP A 8 -42.38 -1.08 3.55
CA ASP A 8 -41.41 -1.80 4.38
C ASP A 8 -40.25 -0.90 4.81
N ARG A 9 -40.45 -0.17 5.90
CA ARG A 9 -39.47 0.74 6.53
C ARG A 9 -38.16 0.04 6.88
N SER A 10 -38.17 -1.30 6.96
CA SER A 10 -36.99 -2.15 7.19
C SER A 10 -36.05 -2.21 5.99
N LEU A 11 -36.54 -2.18 4.75
CA LEU A 11 -35.72 -2.51 3.57
C LEU A 11 -34.64 -1.45 3.26
N TRP A 12 -34.88 -0.19 3.62
CA TRP A 12 -33.96 0.93 3.37
C TRP A 12 -33.05 1.27 4.56
N LEU A 13 -33.43 0.90 5.78
CA LEU A 13 -32.61 1.13 6.96
C LEU A 13 -31.31 0.32 6.91
N HIS A 14 -31.36 -0.92 6.42
CA HIS A 14 -30.18 -1.79 6.30
C HIS A 14 -29.11 -1.23 5.34
N PRO A 15 -29.42 -0.87 4.07
CA PRO A 15 -28.42 -0.29 3.18
C PRO A 15 -27.95 1.10 3.63
N MET A 16 -28.82 1.93 4.21
CA MET A 16 -28.39 3.24 4.76
C MET A 16 -27.44 3.08 5.94
N LEU A 17 -27.73 2.15 6.85
CA LEU A 17 -26.84 1.84 7.97
C LEU A 17 -25.53 1.23 7.49
N LEU A 18 -25.56 0.33 6.51
CA LEU A 18 -24.34 -0.21 5.88
C LEU A 18 -23.51 0.91 5.25
N PHE A 19 -24.14 1.81 4.49
CA PHE A 19 -23.47 2.94 3.86
C PHE A 19 -22.81 3.86 4.91
N LEU A 20 -23.53 4.15 6.00
CA LEU A 20 -22.98 4.90 7.13
C LEU A 20 -21.74 4.20 7.71
N TRP A 21 -21.79 2.89 7.96
CA TRP A 21 -20.66 2.13 8.48
C TRP A 21 -19.48 2.08 7.51
N VAL A 22 -19.74 1.97 6.21
CA VAL A 22 -18.70 2.02 5.17
C VAL A 22 -18.03 3.39 5.15
N ILE A 23 -18.80 4.48 5.20
CA ILE A 23 -18.24 5.84 5.28
C ILE A 23 -17.41 6.00 6.54
N LEU A 24 -17.96 5.64 7.70
CA LEU A 24 -17.27 5.79 8.97
C LEU A 24 -15.96 4.97 9.00
N GLY A 25 -16.01 3.71 8.56
CA GLY A 25 -14.85 2.85 8.44
C GLY A 25 -13.82 3.41 7.46
N THR A 26 -14.26 3.98 6.33
CA THR A 26 -13.38 4.61 5.34
C THR A 26 -12.69 5.84 5.94
N VAL A 27 -13.44 6.74 6.58
CA VAL A 27 -12.86 7.93 7.23
C VAL A 27 -11.82 7.50 8.26
N LEU A 28 -12.17 6.61 9.18
CA LEU A 28 -11.25 6.11 10.20
C LEU A 28 -10.03 5.41 9.59
N ARG A 29 -10.22 4.66 8.50
CA ARG A 29 -9.15 3.94 7.81
C ARG A 29 -8.15 4.89 7.16
N PHE A 30 -8.62 5.99 6.55
CA PHE A 30 -7.77 6.91 5.77
C PHE A 30 -7.27 8.12 6.56
N THR A 31 -7.86 8.43 7.71
CA THR A 31 -7.35 9.51 8.58
C THR A 31 -5.97 9.17 9.13
N LEU A 32 -5.05 10.13 9.07
CA LEU A 32 -3.70 10.06 9.67
C LEU A 32 -2.82 8.90 9.15
N LEU A 33 -3.02 8.47 7.90
CA LEU A 33 -2.23 7.40 7.29
C LEU A 33 -0.72 7.65 7.32
N ASP A 34 -0.31 8.90 7.10
CA ASP A 34 1.09 9.33 7.03
C ASP A 34 1.66 9.78 8.39
N SER A 35 0.89 9.64 9.47
CA SER A 35 1.32 10.10 10.80
C SER A 35 2.33 9.19 11.49
N LYS A 36 2.61 8.01 10.90
CA LYS A 36 3.48 7.00 11.49
C LYS A 36 4.70 6.77 10.59
N PRO A 37 5.90 6.70 11.19
CA PRO A 37 7.08 6.27 10.44
C PRO A 37 6.86 4.84 9.92
N PRO A 38 7.41 4.49 8.74
CA PRO A 38 7.23 3.17 8.16
C PRO A 38 7.85 2.10 9.07
N TRP A 39 7.11 1.01 9.29
CA TRP A 39 7.67 -0.16 9.95
C TRP A 39 8.63 -0.91 9.00
N ASN A 40 9.45 -1.81 9.54
CA ASN A 40 10.47 -2.53 8.77
C ASN A 40 9.90 -3.34 7.58
N ASP A 41 8.73 -3.95 7.74
CA ASP A 41 8.03 -4.69 6.69
C ASP A 41 7.41 -3.77 5.63
N GLU A 42 6.87 -2.61 6.03
CA GLU A 42 6.41 -1.56 5.11
C GLU A 42 7.58 -1.01 4.28
N LEU A 43 8.73 -0.75 4.92
CA LEU A 43 9.95 -0.31 4.23
C LEU A 43 10.42 -1.36 3.23
N ALA A 44 10.53 -2.63 3.63
CA ALA A 44 10.90 -3.70 2.72
C ALA A 44 9.90 -3.83 1.56
N THR A 45 8.61 -3.71 1.86
CA THR A 45 7.54 -3.75 0.85
C THR A 45 7.71 -2.64 -0.18
N LEU A 46 7.99 -1.42 0.26
CA LEU A 46 8.26 -0.29 -0.62
C LEU A 46 9.52 -0.50 -1.45
N VAL A 47 10.63 -0.91 -0.85
CA VAL A 47 11.90 -1.15 -1.56
C VAL A 47 11.74 -2.17 -2.67
N PHE A 48 11.10 -3.32 -2.39
CA PHE A 48 10.88 -4.33 -3.42
C PHE A 48 9.85 -3.89 -4.47
N SER A 49 8.82 -3.13 -4.08
CA SER A 49 7.84 -2.57 -5.03
C SER A 49 8.46 -1.51 -5.93
N LEU A 50 9.52 -0.84 -5.50
CA LEU A 50 10.32 0.05 -6.35
C LEU A 50 11.25 -0.72 -7.30
N GLY A 51 11.37 -2.03 -7.17
CA GLY A 51 12.34 -2.85 -7.90
C GLY A 51 13.76 -2.62 -7.40
N ASN A 52 13.92 -2.23 -6.14
CA ASN A 52 15.21 -2.03 -5.48
C ASN A 52 15.59 -3.25 -4.60
N SER A 53 16.80 -3.23 -4.05
CA SER A 53 17.39 -4.34 -3.29
C SER A 53 17.82 -3.86 -1.91
N LEU A 54 17.64 -4.69 -0.88
CA LEU A 54 18.10 -4.41 0.48
C LEU A 54 19.52 -4.93 0.74
N GLN A 55 20.07 -5.77 -0.15
CA GLN A 55 21.40 -6.38 0.02
C GLN A 55 22.55 -5.36 0.07
N HIS A 56 22.33 -4.15 -0.44
CA HIS A 56 23.34 -3.09 -0.45
C HIS A 56 23.46 -2.34 0.89
N ILE A 57 22.53 -2.56 1.82
CA ILE A 57 22.57 -1.94 3.14
C ILE A 57 23.58 -2.72 4.00
N PRO A 58 24.66 -2.08 4.50
CA PRO A 58 25.63 -2.75 5.34
C PRO A 58 25.03 -3.16 6.68
N LEU A 59 25.28 -4.40 7.09
CA LEU A 59 24.82 -4.95 8.36
C LEU A 59 25.96 -5.00 9.38
N ASN A 60 25.62 -5.04 10.67
CA ASN A 60 26.56 -5.17 11.79
C ASN A 60 27.58 -4.03 11.93
N GLN A 61 27.25 -2.84 11.42
CA GLN A 61 28.07 -1.64 11.59
C GLN A 61 27.19 -0.38 11.66
N PRO A 62 27.69 0.72 12.24
CA PRO A 62 27.01 2.01 12.17
C PRO A 62 26.90 2.47 10.72
N ILE A 63 25.71 2.92 10.32
CA ILE A 63 25.45 3.47 8.99
C ILE A 63 24.83 4.86 9.12
N ALA A 64 25.04 5.69 8.11
CA ALA A 64 24.39 6.99 8.00
C ALA A 64 22.95 6.82 7.50
N LEU A 65 22.07 7.77 7.86
CA LEU A 65 20.63 7.69 7.55
C LEU A 65 20.36 7.68 6.04
N ASP A 66 21.12 8.44 5.27
CA ASP A 66 21.07 8.46 3.81
C ASP A 66 21.42 7.10 3.19
N THR A 67 22.36 6.35 3.78
CA THR A 67 22.68 4.98 3.35
C THR A 67 21.50 4.04 3.60
N LEU A 68 20.81 4.17 4.75
CA LEU A 68 19.63 3.37 5.06
C LEU A 68 18.45 3.69 4.14
N LEU A 69 18.27 4.96 3.78
CA LEU A 69 17.15 5.43 2.95
C LEU A 69 17.43 5.35 1.44
N ALA A 70 18.66 5.11 1.01
CA ALA A 70 19.03 5.04 -0.40
C ALA A 70 18.16 4.08 -1.23
N PRO A 71 17.80 2.88 -0.76
CA PRO A 71 16.95 1.95 -1.52
C PRO A 71 15.49 2.40 -1.68
N LEU A 72 15.04 3.45 -0.97
CA LEU A 72 13.70 4.03 -1.13
C LEU A 72 13.64 5.04 -2.28
N GLN A 73 14.77 5.39 -2.90
CA GLN A 73 14.79 6.29 -4.04
C GLN A 73 14.15 5.60 -5.26
N PRO A 74 13.14 6.22 -5.89
CA PRO A 74 12.59 5.71 -7.14
C PRO A 74 13.67 5.64 -8.22
N ASN A 75 13.63 4.59 -9.03
CA ASN A 75 14.47 4.48 -10.22
C ASN A 75 13.56 4.27 -11.43
N PRO A 76 13.43 5.26 -12.35
CA PRO A 76 12.54 5.16 -13.51
C PRO A 76 12.99 4.09 -14.51
N ALA A 77 14.23 3.59 -14.41
CA ALA A 77 14.70 2.48 -15.24
C ALA A 77 14.21 1.11 -14.76
N ASN A 78 13.75 0.99 -13.50
CA ASN A 78 13.24 -0.28 -12.98
C ASN A 78 11.88 -0.61 -13.61
N THR A 79 11.73 -1.87 -13.98
CA THR A 79 10.52 -2.44 -14.54
C THR A 79 9.84 -3.38 -13.54
N SER A 80 8.61 -3.80 -13.84
CA SER A 80 7.93 -4.84 -13.06
C SER A 80 8.67 -6.18 -13.14
N GLY A 81 9.51 -6.41 -14.16
CA GLY A 81 10.41 -7.56 -14.24
C GLY A 81 11.53 -7.50 -13.20
N ASP A 82 12.09 -6.31 -12.96
CA ASP A 82 13.10 -6.08 -11.92
C ASP A 82 12.51 -6.29 -10.51
N VAL A 83 11.26 -5.87 -10.30
CA VAL A 83 10.50 -6.16 -9.07
C VAL A 83 10.42 -7.66 -8.81
N VAL A 84 10.00 -8.43 -9.81
CA VAL A 84 9.89 -9.90 -9.69
C VAL A 84 11.26 -10.52 -9.43
N HIS A 85 12.27 -10.12 -10.21
CA HIS A 85 13.61 -10.68 -10.08
C HIS A 85 14.16 -10.45 -8.68
N ARG A 86 14.20 -9.19 -8.21
CA ARG A 86 14.76 -8.86 -6.89
C ARG A 86 13.95 -9.46 -5.74
N LEU A 87 12.63 -9.43 -5.83
CA LEU A 87 11.77 -10.01 -4.80
C LEU A 87 12.03 -11.51 -4.67
N LEU A 88 12.08 -12.25 -5.78
CA LEU A 88 12.28 -13.70 -5.73
C LEU A 88 13.72 -14.11 -5.38
N THR A 89 14.71 -13.22 -5.56
CA THR A 89 16.08 -13.47 -5.12
C THR A 89 16.28 -13.19 -3.63
N GLU A 90 15.53 -12.25 -3.04
CA GLU A 90 15.76 -11.76 -1.69
C GLU A 90 14.67 -12.15 -0.68
N SER A 91 13.52 -12.62 -1.16
CA SER A 91 12.31 -12.84 -0.37
C SER A 91 11.49 -14.02 -0.89
N THR A 92 10.60 -14.56 -0.06
CA THR A 92 9.73 -15.70 -0.38
C THR A 92 8.30 -15.29 -0.74
N HIS A 93 8.02 -13.98 -0.80
CA HIS A 93 6.66 -13.47 -0.96
C HIS A 93 6.16 -13.59 -2.41
N PRO A 94 4.85 -13.83 -2.62
CA PRO A 94 4.26 -13.81 -3.96
C PRO A 94 4.38 -12.43 -4.62
N PRO A 95 4.73 -12.35 -5.92
CA PRO A 95 5.08 -11.09 -6.57
C PRO A 95 3.90 -10.20 -6.92
N LEU A 96 2.67 -10.73 -6.95
CA LEU A 96 1.50 -10.01 -7.48
C LEU A 96 1.27 -8.67 -6.78
N TYR A 97 1.33 -8.65 -5.45
CA TYR A 97 1.13 -7.43 -4.68
C TYR A 97 2.19 -6.36 -5.02
N PHE A 98 3.45 -6.75 -5.16
CA PHE A 98 4.57 -5.86 -5.44
C PHE A 98 4.49 -5.28 -6.85
N ILE A 99 4.08 -6.09 -7.84
CA ILE A 99 3.84 -5.62 -9.22
C ILE A 99 2.73 -4.57 -9.24
N LEU A 100 1.60 -4.85 -8.58
CA LEU A 100 0.48 -3.90 -8.52
C LEU A 100 0.88 -2.60 -7.82
N THR A 101 1.66 -2.71 -6.74
CA THR A 101 2.20 -1.56 -6.01
C THR A 101 3.20 -0.78 -6.86
N HIS A 102 4.06 -1.44 -7.62
CA HIS A 102 4.99 -0.82 -8.55
C HIS A 102 4.26 0.05 -9.59
N GLU A 103 3.23 -0.50 -10.23
CA GLU A 103 2.43 0.26 -11.20
C GLU A 103 1.66 1.41 -10.53
N TRP A 104 1.12 1.19 -9.33
CA TRP A 104 0.46 2.24 -8.57
C TRP A 104 1.41 3.41 -8.25
N LEU A 105 2.64 3.12 -7.81
CA LEU A 105 3.62 4.13 -7.44
C LEU A 105 4.04 5.00 -8.62
N LYS A 106 3.99 4.51 -9.87
CA LYS A 106 4.26 5.32 -11.07
C LYS A 106 3.29 6.50 -11.21
N PHE A 107 2.08 6.41 -10.68
CA PHE A 107 1.11 7.51 -10.69
C PHE A 107 1.31 8.53 -9.55
N SER A 108 2.16 8.22 -8.57
CA SER A 108 2.46 9.11 -7.46
C SER A 108 3.27 10.34 -7.92
N PRO A 109 3.06 11.54 -7.35
CA PRO A 109 3.96 12.68 -7.58
C PRO A 109 5.44 12.35 -7.31
N ALA A 110 5.72 11.43 -6.38
CA ALA A 110 7.06 10.99 -6.02
C ALA A 110 7.82 10.27 -7.15
N SER A 111 7.14 9.77 -8.19
CA SER A 111 7.78 9.12 -9.35
C SER A 111 8.29 10.08 -10.43
N ARG A 112 8.00 11.40 -10.29
CA ARG A 112 8.27 12.45 -11.29
C ARG A 112 9.43 13.37 -10.94
N VAL A 113 10.22 13.02 -9.94
CA VAL A 113 11.43 13.73 -9.50
C VAL A 113 12.62 12.81 -9.75
#